data_AF-A0A1Y4JWU5-F1
#
_entry.id   AF-A0A1Y4JWU5-F1
#
_cell.length_a   1.000
_cell.length_b   1.000
_cell.length_c   1.000
_cell.angle_alpha   90.00
_cell.angle_beta   90.00
_cell.angle_gamma   90.00
#
_symmetry.space_group_name_H-M   'P 1'
#
loop_
_entity.id
_entity.type
_entity.pdbx_description
1 polymer ?
#
loop_
_entity_poly.entity_id
_entity_poly.type
_entity_poly.pdbx_seq_one_letter_code
_entity_poly.pdbx_strand_id
1 'polypeptide(L)'
;MKIKQLAKSASFLLVAGFISFTIPSCSSEEEIIILQDVKVNSESFNLAEDGSTTIEVKVVPENTPIAKAVLSTSLFNESGVFEVTRLTPKGNGVWQIAAKVKDFSRIQNGQDVILSVYQEDNMYIQTTLNINDPYSIEGKYTPVHPQAFTFYSAEDGKLMEIPFIITADNAADLAAISYDNIKVVNGTGSSTPSISITHFAIAPMTGKTGFYLQVDNAQLETVKKAITTIAFLDCRVMITGPNGRVAYTPVRLIVSSPKCIIKDDQLSLLHTELSAPEFNRQITIDMTHDFYRLGKQNDKTTFEAFENRGLYNSQGEMADADPQFISLSYTTQGKNTTCNVTLKHDATIPAIGTYHMVERLKGYWEYDGKKYPTVCTDLQFQITIK
;
A
#
# COMPACT_ATOMS: atom_id res chain seq x y z
N MET A 1 18.26 3.31 -65.33
CA MET A 1 17.00 3.22 -66.10
C MET A 1 15.97 2.57 -65.18
N LYS A 2 14.88 3.15 -64.69
CA LYS A 2 14.06 4.32 -65.05
C LYS A 2 13.63 5.10 -63.80
N ILE A 3 13.44 6.39 -64.02
CA ILE A 3 12.83 7.43 -63.18
C ILE A 3 11.30 7.22 -63.09
N LYS A 4 10.69 7.59 -61.94
CA LYS A 4 9.45 8.39 -61.73
C LYS A 4 8.92 8.16 -60.31
N GLN A 5 8.35 9.09 -59.53
CA GLN A 5 8.27 10.56 -59.48
C GLN A 5 7.41 10.88 -58.21
N LEU A 6 7.79 11.91 -57.43
CA LEU A 6 6.96 12.84 -56.59
C LEU A 6 6.04 12.25 -55.48
N ALA A 7 5.79 12.86 -54.32
CA ALA A 7 5.85 14.25 -53.82
C ALA A 7 6.11 14.23 -52.29
N LYS A 8 7.09 14.95 -51.73
CA LYS A 8 7.13 16.37 -51.28
C LYS A 8 6.29 16.73 -50.05
N SER A 9 7.02 16.91 -48.95
CA SER A 9 6.84 17.80 -47.81
C SER A 9 6.73 19.29 -48.18
N ALA A 10 5.86 20.05 -47.51
CA ALA A 10 5.90 21.50 -47.25
C ALA A 10 4.73 21.86 -46.31
N SER A 11 4.97 22.40 -45.11
CA SER A 11 5.06 23.84 -44.80
C SER A 11 3.77 24.60 -45.11
N PHE A 12 2.99 24.94 -44.08
CA PHE A 12 1.99 26.01 -44.13
C PHE A 12 2.44 27.17 -43.23
N LEU A 13 3.15 28.11 -43.85
CA LEU A 13 3.20 29.52 -43.45
C LEU A 13 1.98 30.18 -44.09
N LEU A 14 1.09 30.76 -43.30
CA LEU A 14 0.03 31.62 -43.82
C LEU A 14 0.42 33.08 -43.55
N VAL A 15 0.88 33.73 -44.62
CA VAL A 15 1.05 35.17 -44.75
C VAL A 15 -0.29 35.74 -45.21
N ALA A 16 -0.81 36.70 -44.46
CA ALA A 16 -1.76 37.71 -44.92
C ALA A 16 -1.57 38.90 -43.97
N GLY A 17 -1.33 40.13 -44.37
CA GLY A 17 -1.30 40.79 -45.67
C GLY A 17 -1.41 42.28 -45.33
N PHE A 18 -0.34 43.04 -45.54
CA PHE A 18 -0.34 44.49 -45.32
C PHE A 18 -1.31 45.17 -46.29
N ILE A 19 -2.28 45.91 -45.76
CA ILE A 19 -3.00 46.94 -46.51
C ILE A 19 -2.85 48.24 -45.72
N SER A 20 -2.09 49.16 -46.30
CA SER A 20 -1.90 50.52 -45.81
C SER A 20 -3.08 51.39 -46.25
N PHE A 21 -3.84 51.92 -45.30
CA PHE A 21 -4.69 53.10 -45.51
C PHE A 21 -4.43 54.08 -44.36
N THR A 22 -3.95 55.28 -44.71
CA THR A 22 -3.83 56.41 -43.78
C THR A 22 -5.02 57.35 -43.97
N ILE A 23 -5.86 57.51 -42.94
CA ILE A 23 -6.68 58.71 -42.72
C ILE A 23 -6.72 58.96 -41.19
N PRO A 24 -6.52 60.20 -40.71
CA PRO A 24 -6.37 60.48 -39.29
C PRO A 24 -7.73 60.57 -38.61
N SER A 25 -7.93 59.79 -37.55
CA SER A 25 -9.03 60.01 -36.59
C SER A 25 -8.56 59.63 -35.21
N CYS A 26 -8.68 60.59 -34.30
CA CYS A 26 -8.31 60.49 -32.90
C CYS A 26 -9.36 59.62 -32.18
N SER A 27 -9.08 58.33 -32.02
CA SER A 27 -9.55 57.55 -30.88
C SER A 27 -8.36 56.76 -30.39
N SER A 28 -7.96 56.96 -29.14
CA SER A 28 -7.05 56.03 -28.47
C SER A 28 -7.77 54.70 -28.34
N GLU A 29 -7.75 53.89 -29.40
CA GLU A 29 -8.01 52.46 -29.31
C GLU A 29 -6.89 51.92 -28.43
N GLU A 30 -7.20 51.59 -27.18
CA GLU A 30 -6.29 50.85 -26.32
C GLU A 30 -5.97 49.53 -27.04
N GLU A 31 -4.72 49.38 -27.47
CA GLU A 31 -4.24 48.20 -28.16
C GLU A 31 -4.44 46.99 -27.24
N ILE A 32 -5.28 46.03 -27.65
CA ILE A 32 -5.59 44.84 -26.84
C ILE A 32 -4.35 43.95 -26.83
N ILE A 33 -3.65 43.91 -25.70
CA ILE A 33 -2.49 43.04 -25.49
C ILE A 33 -2.99 41.67 -25.02
N ILE A 34 -2.71 40.62 -25.79
CA ILE A 34 -3.10 39.24 -25.46
C ILE A 34 -1.88 38.46 -24.99
N LEU A 35 -1.99 37.73 -23.87
CA LEU A 35 -0.95 36.80 -23.41
C LEU A 35 -0.70 35.69 -24.45
N GLN A 36 0.51 35.66 -25.00
CA GLN A 36 0.91 34.68 -26.02
C GLN A 36 1.77 33.55 -25.45
N ASP A 37 2.65 33.87 -24.49
CA ASP A 37 3.61 32.92 -23.95
C ASP A 37 4.04 33.28 -22.52
N VAL A 38 4.47 32.28 -21.76
CA VAL A 38 5.01 32.40 -20.40
C VAL A 38 6.26 31.54 -20.32
N LYS A 39 7.41 32.19 -20.20
CA LYS A 39 8.71 31.53 -20.07
C LYS A 39 9.17 31.53 -18.63
N VAL A 40 9.58 30.38 -18.13
CA VAL A 40 10.15 30.24 -16.79
C VAL A 40 11.67 30.45 -16.86
N ASN A 41 12.24 31.13 -15.88
CA ASN A 41 13.70 31.36 -15.82
C ASN A 41 14.48 30.09 -15.44
N SER A 42 13.82 29.16 -14.74
CA SER A 42 14.34 27.84 -14.38
C SER A 42 13.25 26.81 -14.57
N GLU A 43 13.62 25.59 -14.97
CA GLU A 43 12.72 24.45 -15.09
C GLU A 43 12.32 23.88 -13.71
N SER A 44 12.90 24.40 -12.62
CA SER A 44 12.57 23.99 -11.25
C SER A 44 12.46 25.18 -10.30
N PHE A 45 11.79 24.99 -9.17
CA PHE A 45 11.78 25.95 -8.08
C PHE A 45 12.05 25.26 -6.74
N ASN A 46 12.73 25.99 -5.86
CA ASN A 46 13.04 25.50 -4.52
C ASN A 46 11.88 25.80 -3.56
N LEU A 47 11.58 24.84 -2.69
CA LEU A 47 10.76 25.07 -1.50
C LEU A 47 11.64 25.50 -0.32
N ALA A 48 11.21 26.55 0.36
CA ALA A 48 11.76 26.93 1.66
C ALA A 48 11.25 26.00 2.77
N GLU A 49 11.88 26.08 3.94
CA GLU A 49 11.52 25.25 5.10
C GLU A 49 10.06 25.46 5.53
N ASP A 50 9.48 26.64 5.37
CA ASP A 50 8.07 26.90 5.72
C ASP A 50 7.08 26.53 4.59
N GLY A 51 7.58 25.95 3.50
CA GLY A 51 6.80 25.59 2.30
C GLY A 51 6.55 26.74 1.34
N SER A 52 7.16 27.91 1.55
CA SER A 52 7.08 29.03 0.60
C SER A 52 8.03 28.86 -0.59
N THR A 53 7.69 29.51 -1.69
CA THR A 53 8.54 29.59 -2.89
C THR A 53 8.28 30.90 -3.63
N THR A 54 9.22 31.25 -4.50
CA THR A 54 9.12 32.37 -5.43
C THR A 54 9.54 31.90 -6.81
N ILE A 55 8.66 32.09 -7.78
CA ILE A 55 8.87 31.70 -9.18
C ILE A 55 8.91 32.97 -10.02
N GLU A 56 9.91 33.10 -10.88
CA GLU A 56 10.00 34.20 -11.82
C GLU A 56 9.68 33.71 -13.23
N VAL A 57 8.76 34.42 -13.87
CA VAL A 57 8.33 34.17 -15.24
C VAL A 57 8.47 35.44 -16.08
N LYS A 58 8.76 35.25 -17.36
CA LYS A 58 8.72 36.29 -18.38
C LYS A 58 7.52 36.07 -19.30
N VAL A 59 6.63 37.06 -19.35
CA VAL A 59 5.44 37.04 -20.20
C VAL A 59 5.74 37.66 -21.56
N VAL A 60 5.07 37.16 -22.59
CA VAL A 60 5.12 37.70 -23.95
C VAL A 60 3.70 38.03 -24.41
N PRO A 61 3.42 39.25 -24.88
CA PRO A 61 4.29 40.45 -24.91
C PRO A 61 4.68 40.99 -23.51
N GLU A 62 5.74 41.82 -23.42
CA GLU A 62 6.31 42.27 -22.12
C GLU A 62 5.38 43.19 -21.30
N ASN A 63 4.42 43.84 -21.96
CA ASN A 63 3.46 44.75 -21.32
C ASN A 63 2.15 44.03 -20.93
N THR A 64 2.08 42.70 -21.06
CA THR A 64 0.86 41.95 -20.74
C THR A 64 0.56 41.97 -19.23
N PRO A 65 -0.64 42.44 -18.82
CA PRO A 65 -1.06 42.40 -17.43
C PRO A 65 -1.43 40.97 -17.02
N ILE A 66 -1.01 40.56 -15.83
CA ILE A 66 -1.36 39.27 -15.24
C ILE A 66 -2.34 39.48 -14.10
N ALA A 67 -3.51 38.84 -14.20
CA ALA A 67 -4.57 38.94 -13.20
C ALA A 67 -4.41 37.89 -12.09
N LYS A 68 -3.98 36.67 -12.45
CA LYS A 68 -3.94 35.53 -11.54
C LYS A 68 -2.89 34.51 -11.98
N ALA A 69 -2.33 33.79 -11.02
CA ALA A 69 -1.58 32.56 -11.27
C ALA A 69 -2.16 31.42 -10.43
N VAL A 70 -2.06 30.20 -10.96
CA VAL A 70 -2.47 28.97 -10.26
C VAL A 70 -1.38 27.94 -10.46
N LEU A 71 -0.97 27.30 -9.36
CA LEU A 71 -0.11 26.12 -9.39
C LEU A 71 -0.97 24.90 -9.08
N SER A 72 -0.93 23.91 -9.99
CA SER A 72 -1.58 22.62 -9.81
C SER A 72 -0.59 21.49 -10.01
N THR A 73 -0.87 20.34 -9.41
CA THR A 73 -0.04 19.15 -9.58
C THR A 73 -0.67 18.19 -10.57
N SER A 74 0.17 17.58 -11.42
CA SER A 74 -0.27 16.63 -12.45
C SER A 74 -0.82 15.31 -11.87
N LEU A 75 -0.35 14.90 -10.69
CA LEU A 75 -0.75 13.64 -10.04
C LEU A 75 -2.21 13.65 -9.55
N PHE A 76 -2.79 14.83 -9.26
CA PHE A 76 -4.12 14.92 -8.67
C PHE A 76 -5.11 15.71 -9.53
N ASN A 77 -4.69 16.39 -10.60
CA ASN A 77 -5.54 17.28 -11.41
C ASN A 77 -6.39 18.25 -10.56
N GLU A 78 -5.89 18.61 -9.37
CA GLU A 78 -6.62 19.33 -8.34
C GLU A 78 -5.96 20.69 -8.11
N SER A 79 -6.78 21.74 -8.21
CA SER A 79 -6.39 23.08 -7.77
C SER A 79 -6.34 23.13 -6.23
N GLY A 80 -5.43 23.94 -5.66
CA GLY A 80 -5.39 24.19 -4.21
C GLY A 80 -4.27 23.49 -3.42
N VAL A 81 -3.35 22.79 -4.10
CA VAL A 81 -2.12 22.26 -3.46
C VAL A 81 -1.18 23.40 -3.04
N PHE A 82 -1.15 24.46 -3.84
CA PHE A 82 -0.44 25.70 -3.56
C PHE A 82 -1.42 26.87 -3.44
N GLU A 83 -1.09 27.82 -2.58
CA GLU A 83 -1.71 29.12 -2.49
C GLU A 83 -0.76 30.16 -3.09
N VAL A 84 -1.19 30.83 -4.17
CA VAL A 84 -0.48 32.01 -4.67
C VAL A 84 -0.81 33.17 -3.76
N THR A 85 0.19 33.65 -3.03
CA THR A 85 0.04 34.69 -2.00
C THR A 85 0.29 36.08 -2.56
N ARG A 86 1.12 36.21 -3.61
CA ARG A 86 1.44 37.49 -4.21
C ARG A 86 1.88 37.35 -5.66
N LEU A 87 1.46 38.31 -6.48
CA LEU A 87 1.97 38.56 -7.82
C LEU A 87 2.64 39.94 -7.82
N THR A 88 3.86 40.04 -8.34
CA THR A 88 4.62 41.30 -8.33
C THR A 88 5.26 41.55 -9.69
N PRO A 89 4.89 42.61 -10.42
CA PRO A 89 5.57 42.99 -11.64
C PRO A 89 6.97 43.53 -11.30
N LYS A 90 7.98 43.07 -12.04
CA LYS A 90 9.39 43.52 -11.92
C LYS A 90 9.82 44.42 -13.08
N GLY A 91 8.97 44.60 -14.09
CA GLY A 91 9.26 45.34 -15.32
C GLY A 91 9.76 44.43 -16.45
N ASN A 92 9.74 44.93 -17.68
CA ASN A 92 10.20 44.22 -18.90
C ASN A 92 9.58 42.83 -19.08
N GLY A 93 8.28 42.69 -18.80
CA GLY A 93 7.56 41.42 -18.86
C GLY A 93 7.89 40.43 -17.77
N VAL A 94 8.71 40.77 -16.78
CA VAL A 94 9.05 39.86 -15.68
C VAL A 94 8.05 39.99 -14.55
N TRP A 95 7.51 38.85 -14.13
CA TRP A 95 6.59 38.72 -13.01
C TRP A 95 7.15 37.75 -11.97
N GLN A 96 7.05 38.13 -10.71
CA GLN A 96 7.41 37.32 -9.57
C GLN A 96 6.14 36.77 -8.91
N ILE A 97 6.05 35.45 -8.79
CA ILE A 97 4.92 34.72 -8.22
C ILE A 97 5.38 34.13 -6.89
N ALA A 98 4.83 34.64 -5.79
CA ALA A 98 5.05 34.06 -4.46
C ALA A 98 3.93 33.07 -4.15
N ALA A 99 4.30 31.84 -3.76
CA ALA A 99 3.35 30.79 -3.44
C ALA A 99 3.76 30.04 -2.16
N LYS A 100 2.79 29.36 -1.54
CA LYS A 100 3.00 28.51 -0.37
C LYS A 100 2.24 27.20 -0.49
N VAL A 101 2.87 26.10 -0.11
CA VAL A 101 2.21 24.78 -0.07
C VAL A 101 1.09 24.79 0.98
N LYS A 102 -0.12 24.37 0.61
CA LYS A 102 -1.25 24.19 1.54
C LYS A 102 -1.31 22.77 2.10
N ASP A 103 -0.95 21.78 1.28
CA ASP A 103 -1.05 20.36 1.64
C ASP A 103 0.16 19.59 1.11
N PHE A 104 1.11 19.31 2.01
CA PHE A 104 2.31 18.53 1.71
C PHE A 104 2.03 17.06 1.38
N SER A 105 0.84 16.55 1.73
CA SER A 105 0.45 15.17 1.44
C SER A 105 0.22 14.92 -0.06
N ARG A 106 0.20 16.00 -0.86
CA ARG A 106 -0.12 15.99 -2.30
C ARG A 106 1.03 16.45 -3.19
N ILE A 107 2.23 16.59 -2.62
CA ILE A 107 3.44 16.91 -3.38
C ILE A 107 4.54 15.88 -3.10
N GLN A 108 5.40 15.69 -4.08
CA GLN A 108 6.60 14.86 -4.00
C GLN A 108 7.81 15.65 -4.51
N ASN A 109 9.00 15.31 -4.02
CA ASN A 109 10.21 15.95 -4.52
C ASN A 109 10.46 15.53 -5.98
N GLY A 110 10.87 16.48 -6.83
CA GLY A 110 11.05 16.25 -8.26
C GLY A 110 9.75 16.17 -9.06
N GLN A 111 8.59 16.41 -8.44
CA GLN A 111 7.30 16.33 -9.12
C GLN A 111 7.06 17.52 -10.06
N ASP A 112 6.42 17.25 -11.20
CA ASP A 112 5.88 18.24 -12.11
C ASP A 112 4.72 19.05 -11.50
N VAL A 113 4.82 20.36 -11.64
CA VAL A 113 3.82 21.36 -11.27
C VAL A 113 3.47 22.17 -12.50
N ILE A 114 2.18 22.25 -12.80
CA ILE A 114 1.64 23.05 -13.89
C ILE A 114 1.37 24.45 -13.34
N LEU A 115 2.06 25.44 -13.90
CA LEU A 115 1.81 26.85 -13.65
C LEU A 115 0.88 27.39 -14.74
N SER A 116 -0.32 27.79 -14.35
CA SER A 116 -1.29 28.47 -15.21
C SER A 116 -1.30 29.97 -14.90
N VAL A 117 -1.00 30.81 -15.89
CA VAL A 117 -0.98 32.27 -15.75
C VAL A 117 -2.15 32.86 -16.53
N TYR A 118 -2.99 33.63 -15.86
CA TYR A 118 -4.26 34.15 -16.37
C TYR A 118 -4.21 35.66 -16.59
N GLN A 119 -4.87 36.08 -17.67
CA GLN A 119 -5.30 37.47 -17.92
C GLN A 119 -6.75 37.67 -17.41
N GLU A 120 -7.22 38.92 -17.32
CA GLU A 120 -8.52 39.27 -16.70
C GLU A 120 -9.74 38.55 -17.33
N ASP A 121 -9.68 38.18 -18.61
CA ASP A 121 -10.77 37.48 -19.34
C ASP A 121 -10.69 35.93 -19.23
N ASN A 122 -10.00 35.39 -18.22
CA ASN A 122 -9.73 33.96 -18.05
C ASN A 122 -8.93 33.29 -19.19
N MET A 123 -8.37 34.04 -20.13
CA MET A 123 -7.35 33.52 -21.05
C MET A 123 -6.10 33.14 -20.25
N TYR A 124 -5.54 31.95 -20.50
CA TYR A 124 -4.36 31.49 -19.77
C TYR A 124 -3.38 30.74 -20.66
N ILE A 125 -2.10 30.81 -20.26
CA ILE A 125 -1.02 29.97 -20.79
C ILE A 125 -0.49 29.10 -19.65
N GLN A 126 -0.09 27.87 -20.01
CA GLN A 126 0.49 26.92 -19.08
C GLN A 126 1.96 26.66 -19.39
N THR A 127 2.70 26.41 -18.33
CA THR A 127 4.07 25.90 -18.38
C THR A 127 4.28 24.92 -17.23
N THR A 128 5.28 24.06 -17.34
CA THR A 128 5.57 23.02 -16.35
C THR A 128 6.90 23.31 -15.66
N LEU A 129 6.93 23.09 -14.36
CA LEU A 129 8.07 23.29 -13.46
C LEU A 129 8.26 22.04 -12.60
N ASN A 130 9.46 21.83 -12.08
CA ASN A 130 9.73 20.75 -11.13
C ASN A 130 9.93 21.30 -9.71
N ILE A 131 9.36 20.60 -8.72
CA ILE A 131 9.63 20.89 -7.31
C ILE A 131 11.02 20.39 -6.95
N ASN A 132 11.82 21.26 -6.34
CA ASN A 132 12.98 20.84 -5.57
C ASN A 132 12.72 21.15 -4.08
N ASP A 133 12.43 20.12 -3.29
CA ASP A 133 12.25 20.22 -1.84
C ASP A 133 13.47 19.63 -1.11
N PRO A 134 14.47 20.46 -0.75
CA PRO A 134 15.63 19.99 0.01
C PRO A 134 15.24 19.53 1.44
N TYR A 135 14.03 19.83 1.90
CA TYR A 135 13.49 19.41 3.19
C TYR A 135 12.60 18.17 3.09
N SER A 136 12.51 17.53 1.90
CA SER A 136 11.74 16.31 1.72
C SER A 136 12.15 15.23 2.73
N ILE A 137 11.17 14.45 3.16
CA ILE A 137 11.37 13.30 4.04
C ILE A 137 11.15 11.96 3.31
N GLU A 138 10.98 11.99 2.00
CA GLU A 138 10.83 10.79 1.18
C GLU A 138 12.05 9.88 1.32
N GLY A 139 11.82 8.58 1.51
CA GLY A 139 12.87 7.59 1.70
C GLY A 139 13.57 7.63 3.07
N LYS A 140 13.34 8.64 3.92
CA LYS A 140 14.00 8.73 5.25
C LYS A 140 13.52 7.68 6.25
N TYR A 141 12.28 7.22 6.11
CA TYR A 141 11.63 6.31 7.05
C TYR A 141 11.24 4.99 6.38
N THR A 142 11.51 3.88 7.07
CA THR A 142 11.15 2.53 6.62
C THR A 142 10.32 1.82 7.70
N PRO A 143 9.06 1.44 7.42
CA PRO A 143 8.28 0.57 8.30
C PRO A 143 8.76 -0.87 8.16
N VAL A 144 9.08 -1.49 9.29
CA VAL A 144 9.43 -2.91 9.40
C VAL A 144 8.28 -3.62 10.11
N HIS A 145 7.76 -4.67 9.48
CA HIS A 145 6.55 -5.37 9.94
C HIS A 145 6.58 -6.85 9.50
N PRO A 146 5.79 -7.73 10.14
CA PRO A 146 5.51 -9.04 9.59
C PRO A 146 4.67 -8.91 8.31
N GLN A 147 4.96 -9.75 7.32
CA GLN A 147 4.27 -9.70 6.03
C GLN A 147 2.90 -10.40 6.07
N ALA A 148 2.74 -11.41 6.93
CA ALA A 148 1.50 -12.14 7.07
C ALA A 148 1.14 -12.40 8.53
N PHE A 149 -0.16 -12.51 8.81
CA PHE A 149 -0.68 -12.75 10.14
C PHE A 149 -2.10 -13.33 10.11
N THR A 150 -2.54 -13.93 11.21
CA THR A 150 -3.96 -14.23 11.45
C THR A 150 -4.65 -13.03 12.06
N PHE A 151 -5.87 -12.67 11.67
CA PHE A 151 -6.50 -11.44 12.19
C PHE A 151 -7.13 -11.57 13.59
N TYR A 152 -7.30 -12.80 14.08
CA TYR A 152 -7.58 -13.12 15.49
C TYR A 152 -6.94 -14.46 15.85
N SER A 153 -6.88 -14.74 17.15
CA SER A 153 -6.36 -15.96 17.74
C SER A 153 -7.42 -17.07 17.75
N ALA A 154 -7.08 -18.24 17.19
CA ALA A 154 -7.92 -19.44 17.34
C ALA A 154 -8.07 -19.92 18.79
N GLU A 155 -7.17 -19.50 19.69
CA GLU A 155 -7.15 -19.97 21.08
C GLU A 155 -8.21 -19.32 21.96
N ASP A 156 -8.27 -18.00 21.93
CA ASP A 156 -9.09 -17.19 22.84
C ASP A 156 -9.95 -16.15 22.11
N GLY A 157 -9.92 -16.12 20.78
CA GLY A 157 -10.69 -15.18 19.97
C GLY A 157 -10.17 -13.74 20.00
N LYS A 158 -9.05 -13.46 20.69
CA LYS A 158 -8.49 -12.12 20.76
C LYS A 158 -7.95 -11.67 19.41
N LEU A 159 -8.06 -10.37 19.14
CA LEU A 159 -7.46 -9.77 17.96
C LEU A 159 -5.93 -9.87 18.00
N MET A 160 -5.33 -10.03 16.84
CA MET A 160 -3.87 -10.03 16.74
C MET A 160 -3.36 -8.60 16.55
N GLU A 161 -2.39 -8.22 17.37
CA GLU A 161 -1.75 -6.90 17.35
C GLU A 161 -0.47 -6.95 16.51
N ILE A 162 -0.54 -6.44 15.29
CA ILE A 162 0.52 -6.60 14.29
C ILE A 162 1.50 -5.43 14.37
N PRO A 163 2.78 -5.65 14.73
CA PRO A 163 3.73 -4.56 14.94
C PRO A 163 4.18 -3.93 13.62
N PHE A 164 4.17 -2.61 13.58
CA PHE A 164 4.80 -1.76 12.59
C PHE A 164 5.84 -0.89 13.28
N ILE A 165 7.11 -1.18 13.06
CA ILE A 165 8.23 -0.47 13.67
C ILE A 165 8.83 0.47 12.63
N ILE A 166 8.82 1.77 12.91
CA ILE A 166 9.43 2.75 12.01
C ILE A 166 10.93 2.83 12.31
N THR A 167 11.73 2.79 11.25
CA THR A 167 13.18 2.91 11.30
C THR A 167 13.63 4.05 10.39
N ALA A 168 14.80 4.61 10.68
CA ALA A 168 15.47 5.63 9.86
C ALA A 168 16.98 5.43 9.98
N ASP A 169 17.74 5.83 8.95
CA ASP A 169 19.20 5.73 8.96
C ASP A 169 19.83 6.66 10.01
N ASN A 170 19.19 7.79 10.28
CA ASN A 170 19.60 8.76 11.28
C ASN A 170 18.66 8.74 12.49
N ALA A 171 19.21 8.52 13.68
CA ALA A 171 18.45 8.51 14.93
C ALA A 171 17.73 9.84 15.23
N ALA A 172 18.29 10.97 14.77
CA ALA A 172 17.66 12.28 14.94
C ALA A 172 16.36 12.41 14.13
N ASP A 173 16.30 11.82 12.92
CA ASP A 173 15.08 11.82 12.11
C ASP A 173 13.98 11.01 12.80
N LEU A 174 14.34 9.84 13.35
CA LEU A 174 13.38 9.01 14.07
C LEU A 174 12.84 9.69 15.34
N ALA A 175 13.68 10.46 16.03
CA ALA A 175 13.29 11.24 17.21
C ALA A 175 12.41 12.45 16.87
N ALA A 176 12.42 12.91 15.61
CA ALA A 176 11.66 14.07 15.16
C ALA A 176 10.19 13.75 14.80
N ILE A 177 9.79 12.48 14.81
CA ILE A 177 8.41 12.05 14.54
C ILE A 177 7.74 11.49 15.79
N SER A 178 6.45 11.75 15.94
CA SER A 178 5.59 11.18 16.99
C SER A 178 4.56 10.22 16.38
N TYR A 179 3.95 9.40 17.23
CA TYR A 179 2.86 8.50 16.81
C TYR A 179 1.70 9.25 16.14
N ASP A 180 1.33 10.44 16.65
CA ASP A 180 0.21 11.24 16.11
C ASP A 180 0.44 11.66 14.64
N ASN A 181 1.69 11.64 14.20
CA ASN A 181 2.08 11.94 12.82
C ASN A 181 2.09 10.71 11.91
N ILE A 182 1.79 9.52 12.42
CA ILE A 182 1.76 8.28 11.66
C ILE A 182 0.31 7.91 11.38
N LYS A 183 -0.01 7.68 10.11
CA LYS A 183 -1.31 7.16 9.67
C LYS A 183 -1.11 6.00 8.71
N VAL A 184 -2.13 5.16 8.58
CA VAL A 184 -2.17 4.13 7.55
C VAL A 184 -3.36 4.42 6.64
N VAL A 185 -3.10 4.56 5.35
CA VAL A 185 -4.11 4.89 4.34
C VAL A 185 -4.19 3.78 3.30
N ASN A 186 -5.27 3.74 2.52
CA ASN A 186 -5.43 2.74 1.47
C ASN A 186 -4.35 2.89 0.39
N GLY A 187 -3.86 1.76 -0.11
CA GLY A 187 -2.98 1.72 -1.27
C GLY A 187 -3.77 1.82 -2.57
N THR A 188 -3.07 2.21 -3.65
CA THR A 188 -3.60 2.19 -5.01
C THR A 188 -3.44 0.77 -5.57
N GLY A 189 -4.44 -0.10 -5.36
CA GLY A 189 -4.42 -1.43 -5.97
C GLY A 189 -5.11 -2.59 -5.24
N SER A 190 -5.93 -2.36 -4.19
CA SER A 190 -6.56 -3.47 -3.46
C SER A 190 -7.39 -4.36 -4.40
N SER A 191 -6.89 -5.55 -4.72
CA SER A 191 -7.49 -6.49 -5.67
C SER A 191 -8.59 -7.36 -5.08
N THR A 192 -9.19 -6.98 -3.95
CA THR A 192 -10.35 -7.66 -3.36
C THR A 192 -11.22 -6.64 -2.62
N PRO A 193 -12.40 -6.26 -3.15
CA PRO A 193 -13.14 -5.08 -2.70
C PRO A 193 -13.88 -5.21 -1.36
N SER A 194 -13.74 -6.33 -0.63
CA SER A 194 -14.49 -6.57 0.62
C SER A 194 -13.81 -6.06 1.89
N ILE A 195 -12.49 -5.79 1.85
CA ILE A 195 -11.74 -5.26 2.99
C ILE A 195 -10.78 -4.16 2.54
N SER A 196 -10.44 -3.29 3.46
CA SER A 196 -9.57 -2.11 3.26
C SER A 196 -9.00 -1.68 4.61
N ILE A 197 -8.06 -0.71 4.62
CA ILE A 197 -7.45 -0.28 5.88
C ILE A 197 -8.46 0.32 6.86
N THR A 198 -9.62 0.78 6.39
CA THR A 198 -10.67 1.36 7.25
C THR A 198 -11.34 0.33 8.14
N HIS A 199 -11.10 -0.96 7.93
CA HIS A 199 -11.54 -2.05 8.81
C HIS A 199 -10.55 -2.32 9.95
N PHE A 200 -9.43 -1.59 9.99
CA PHE A 200 -8.35 -1.77 10.94
C PHE A 200 -8.15 -0.49 11.75
N ALA A 201 -7.71 -0.67 12.99
CA ALA A 201 -7.31 0.39 13.89
C ALA A 201 -5.81 0.30 14.15
N ILE A 202 -5.20 1.45 14.43
CA ILE A 202 -3.81 1.53 14.91
C ILE A 202 -3.76 1.99 16.37
N ALA A 203 -2.77 1.48 17.10
CA ALA A 203 -2.49 1.86 18.48
C ALA A 203 -0.98 2.10 18.67
N PRO A 204 -0.56 3.03 19.54
CA PRO A 204 0.86 3.32 19.73
C PRO A 204 1.61 2.14 20.36
N MET A 205 2.87 1.96 19.97
CA MET A 205 3.77 1.00 20.63
C MET A 205 4.47 1.64 21.83
N THR A 206 4.60 0.89 22.93
CA THR A 206 5.45 1.29 24.05
C THR A 206 6.92 0.99 23.76
N GLY A 207 7.80 1.98 23.93
CA GLY A 207 9.25 1.82 23.87
C GLY A 207 9.88 1.76 22.48
N LYS A 208 9.10 1.86 21.40
CA LYS A 208 9.58 1.97 20.00
C LYS A 208 8.73 2.96 19.22
N THR A 209 9.32 3.66 18.25
CA THR A 209 8.57 4.50 17.30
C THR A 209 7.83 3.60 16.32
N GLY A 210 6.50 3.57 16.41
CA GLY A 210 5.69 2.65 15.64
C GLY A 210 4.28 2.50 16.18
N PHE A 211 3.56 1.53 15.63
CA PHE A 211 2.18 1.23 15.99
C PHE A 211 1.88 -0.27 15.89
N TYR A 212 0.85 -0.72 16.59
CA TYR A 212 0.20 -1.99 16.31
C TYR A 212 -0.98 -1.75 15.37
N LEU A 213 -1.10 -2.58 14.35
CA LEU A 213 -2.27 -2.67 13.47
C LEU A 213 -3.11 -3.87 13.91
N GLN A 214 -4.41 -3.67 14.11
CA GLN A 214 -5.35 -4.77 14.39
C GLN A 214 -6.68 -4.48 13.71
N VAL A 215 -7.49 -5.53 13.54
CA VAL A 215 -8.87 -5.32 13.07
C VAL A 215 -9.61 -4.43 14.08
N ASP A 216 -10.42 -3.50 13.60
CA ASP A 216 -11.32 -2.77 14.49
C ASP A 216 -12.35 -3.77 15.05
N ASN A 217 -12.53 -3.81 16.37
CA ASN A 217 -13.51 -4.67 17.04
C ASN A 217 -14.91 -4.55 16.41
N ALA A 218 -15.33 -3.34 16.02
CA ALA A 218 -16.64 -3.13 15.40
C ALA A 218 -16.75 -3.76 14.00
N GLN A 219 -15.62 -4.04 13.34
CA GLN A 219 -15.53 -4.58 11.99
C GLN A 219 -15.16 -6.06 11.95
N LEU A 220 -14.90 -6.71 13.10
CA LEU A 220 -14.44 -8.09 13.16
C LEU A 220 -15.34 -9.07 12.40
N GLU A 221 -16.66 -8.97 12.57
CA GLU A 221 -17.59 -9.87 11.88
C GLU A 221 -17.65 -9.63 10.36
N THR A 222 -17.44 -8.38 9.92
CA THR A 222 -17.27 -8.05 8.50
C THR A 222 -16.01 -8.70 7.94
N VAL A 223 -14.90 -8.58 8.66
CA VAL A 223 -13.61 -9.17 8.27
C VAL A 223 -13.69 -10.70 8.25
N LYS A 224 -14.31 -11.34 9.24
CA LYS A 224 -14.51 -12.81 9.27
C LYS A 224 -15.30 -13.32 8.07
N LYS A 225 -16.34 -12.60 7.65
CA LYS A 225 -17.15 -12.97 6.48
C LYS A 225 -16.37 -12.78 5.18
N ALA A 226 -15.54 -11.75 5.10
CA ALA A 226 -14.78 -11.42 3.91
C ALA A 226 -13.54 -12.30 3.71
N ILE A 227 -12.84 -12.66 4.80
CA ILE A 227 -11.59 -13.42 4.77
C ILE A 227 -11.86 -14.85 5.27
N THR A 228 -12.29 -15.73 4.36
CA THR A 228 -12.49 -17.15 4.70
C THR A 228 -11.18 -17.93 4.74
N THR A 229 -10.17 -17.50 3.99
CA THR A 229 -8.84 -18.13 3.91
C THR A 229 -7.73 -17.10 4.03
N ILE A 230 -7.63 -16.19 3.06
CA ILE A 230 -6.57 -15.18 2.95
C ILE A 230 -7.12 -13.96 2.19
N ALA A 231 -6.62 -12.78 2.51
CA ALA A 231 -6.77 -11.57 1.70
C ALA A 231 -5.46 -10.77 1.66
N PHE A 232 -5.29 -10.00 0.59
CA PHE A 232 -4.16 -9.09 0.43
C PHE A 232 -4.62 -7.67 0.74
N LEU A 233 -3.92 -7.02 1.66
CA LEU A 233 -4.20 -5.64 2.06
C LEU A 233 -3.05 -4.75 1.56
N ASP A 234 -3.34 -3.97 0.52
CA ASP A 234 -2.46 -2.92 0.02
C ASP A 234 -2.76 -1.62 0.76
N CYS A 235 -1.77 -1.12 1.50
CA CYS A 235 -1.86 0.13 2.25
C CYS A 235 -0.61 1.00 2.04
N ARG A 236 -0.64 2.21 2.57
CA ARG A 236 0.52 3.10 2.65
C ARG A 236 0.66 3.58 4.07
N VAL A 237 1.86 3.47 4.63
CA VAL A 237 2.21 4.13 5.88
C VAL A 237 2.56 5.57 5.52
N MET A 238 1.79 6.50 6.07
CA MET A 238 1.95 7.93 5.90
C MET A 238 2.61 8.50 7.15
N ILE A 239 3.74 9.18 6.98
CA ILE A 239 4.47 9.82 8.08
C ILE A 239 4.54 11.30 7.80
N THR A 240 4.08 12.11 8.75
CA THR A 240 4.25 13.56 8.73
C THR A 240 5.50 13.94 9.54
N GLY A 241 6.52 14.44 8.85
CA GLY A 241 7.76 14.89 9.46
C GLY A 241 7.71 16.35 9.92
N PRO A 242 8.88 16.89 10.31
CA PRO A 242 9.05 18.31 10.57
C PRO A 242 8.53 19.17 9.41
N ASN A 243 8.07 20.37 9.75
CA ASN A 243 7.59 21.37 8.79
C ASN A 243 6.44 20.88 7.89
N GLY A 244 5.70 19.87 8.34
CA GLY A 244 4.49 19.36 7.69
C GLY A 244 4.74 18.45 6.48
N ARG A 245 5.99 18.13 6.12
CA ARG A 245 6.28 17.25 4.97
C ARG A 245 5.72 15.86 5.21
N VAL A 246 5.27 15.21 4.15
CA VAL A 246 4.67 13.88 4.23
C VAL A 246 5.48 12.91 3.37
N ALA A 247 5.76 11.73 3.92
CA ALA A 247 6.27 10.59 3.17
C ALA A 247 5.25 9.46 3.16
N TYR A 248 5.21 8.72 2.05
CA TYR A 248 4.40 7.51 1.91
C TYR A 248 5.30 6.32 1.64
N THR A 249 5.12 5.26 2.41
CA THR A 249 5.75 3.97 2.14
C THR A 249 4.66 2.94 1.79
N PRO A 250 4.65 2.39 0.56
CA PRO A 250 3.71 1.34 0.20
C PRO A 250 3.99 0.06 0.98
N VAL A 251 2.93 -0.59 1.45
CA VAL A 251 2.99 -1.83 2.21
C VAL A 251 1.93 -2.79 1.68
N ARG A 252 2.32 -4.06 1.53
CA ARG A 252 1.41 -5.16 1.23
C ARG A 252 1.42 -6.17 2.37
N LEU A 253 0.25 -6.46 2.89
CA LEU A 253 0.04 -7.43 3.97
C LEU A 253 -0.78 -8.61 3.49
N ILE A 254 -0.56 -9.75 4.16
CA ILE A 254 -1.34 -10.96 3.99
C ILE A 254 -2.11 -11.23 5.27
N VAL A 255 -3.42 -11.17 5.17
CA VAL A 255 -4.32 -11.32 6.30
C VAL A 255 -5.03 -12.65 6.15
N SER A 256 -4.86 -13.54 7.13
CA SER A 256 -5.34 -14.92 7.05
C SER A 256 -6.39 -15.25 8.10
N SER A 257 -7.35 -16.09 7.73
CA SER A 257 -8.25 -16.71 8.70
C SER A 257 -7.45 -17.65 9.62
N PRO A 258 -7.71 -17.65 10.94
CA PRO A 258 -7.10 -18.61 11.86
C PRO A 258 -7.73 -20.02 11.78
N LYS A 259 -8.57 -20.27 10.77
CA LYS A 259 -9.08 -21.60 10.43
C LYS A 259 -8.46 -22.06 9.12
N CYS A 260 -7.75 -23.17 9.15
CA CYS A 260 -7.08 -23.74 7.99
C CYS A 260 -7.54 -25.19 7.79
N ILE A 261 -8.36 -25.45 6.79
CA ILE A 261 -8.78 -26.82 6.45
C ILE A 261 -7.80 -27.39 5.43
N ILE A 262 -7.14 -28.47 5.80
CA ILE A 262 -6.22 -29.23 4.96
C ILE A 262 -6.98 -30.41 4.37
N LYS A 263 -6.99 -30.50 3.03
CA LYS A 263 -7.65 -31.58 2.29
C LYS A 263 -6.63 -32.29 1.43
N ASP A 264 -6.63 -33.61 1.51
CA ASP A 264 -5.85 -34.48 0.65
C ASP A 264 -6.67 -35.76 0.42
N ASP A 265 -6.75 -36.24 -0.82
CA ASP A 265 -7.55 -37.41 -1.17
C ASP A 265 -7.07 -38.68 -0.45
N GLN A 266 -5.78 -38.72 -0.06
CA GLN A 266 -5.19 -39.85 0.67
C GLN A 266 -5.67 -39.94 2.13
N LEU A 267 -6.30 -38.88 2.66
CA LEU A 267 -6.99 -38.89 3.95
C LEU A 267 -8.42 -39.44 3.86
N SER A 268 -8.83 -39.98 2.70
CA SER A 268 -10.01 -40.83 2.57
C SER A 268 -9.63 -42.30 2.81
N LEU A 269 -10.19 -42.89 3.87
CA LEU A 269 -9.88 -44.22 4.35
C LEU A 269 -11.14 -45.11 4.27
N LEU A 270 -10.96 -46.39 3.96
CA LEU A 270 -12.02 -47.37 4.16
C LEU A 270 -12.00 -47.83 5.61
N HIS A 271 -13.16 -47.88 6.26
CA HIS A 271 -13.27 -48.34 7.64
C HIS A 271 -12.70 -49.77 7.81
N THR A 272 -12.92 -50.63 6.81
CA THR A 272 -12.40 -52.01 6.80
C THR A 272 -10.87 -52.08 6.74
N GLU A 273 -10.22 -51.17 6.01
CA GLU A 273 -8.76 -51.09 5.96
C GLU A 273 -8.20 -50.60 7.29
N LEU A 274 -8.75 -49.51 7.82
CA LEU A 274 -8.28 -48.90 9.07
C LEU A 274 -8.43 -49.86 10.27
N SER A 275 -9.45 -50.73 10.23
CA SER A 275 -9.72 -51.74 11.26
C SER A 275 -8.76 -52.94 11.23
N ALA A 276 -7.98 -53.12 10.16
CA ALA A 276 -7.06 -54.25 10.04
C ALA A 276 -5.84 -54.05 10.95
N PRO A 277 -5.47 -54.99 11.85
CA PRO A 277 -4.38 -54.81 12.80
C PRO A 277 -3.01 -54.45 12.19
N GLU A 278 -2.76 -54.86 10.96
CA GLU A 278 -1.55 -54.59 10.18
C GLU A 278 -1.57 -53.24 9.44
N PHE A 279 -2.67 -52.51 9.49
CA PHE A 279 -2.83 -51.26 8.76
C PHE A 279 -1.81 -50.21 9.24
N ASN A 280 -1.01 -49.74 8.29
CA ASN A 280 -0.08 -48.64 8.46
C ASN A 280 0.08 -47.92 7.11
N ARG A 281 -0.28 -46.64 7.06
CA ARG A 281 -0.19 -45.80 5.87
C ARG A 281 0.57 -44.52 6.24
N GLN A 282 1.57 -44.19 5.45
CA GLN A 282 2.31 -42.94 5.55
C GLN A 282 2.02 -42.08 4.33
N ILE A 283 1.68 -40.81 4.57
CA ILE A 283 1.33 -39.84 3.55
C ILE A 283 2.17 -38.59 3.81
N THR A 284 2.68 -37.96 2.76
CA THR A 284 3.31 -36.65 2.85
C THR A 284 2.40 -35.63 2.16
N ILE A 285 1.93 -34.65 2.93
CA ILE A 285 1.09 -33.54 2.43
C ILE A 285 1.98 -32.31 2.28
N ASP A 286 1.94 -31.67 1.11
CA ASP A 286 2.58 -30.37 0.89
C ASP A 286 1.71 -29.26 1.49
N MET A 287 2.26 -28.56 2.49
CA MET A 287 1.62 -27.47 3.21
C MET A 287 2.31 -26.13 2.93
N THR A 288 3.16 -26.07 1.91
CA THR A 288 3.97 -24.88 1.60
C THR A 288 3.10 -23.65 1.37
N HIS A 289 1.99 -23.79 0.64
CA HIS A 289 1.06 -22.69 0.40
C HIS A 289 0.29 -22.27 1.68
N ASP A 290 -0.10 -23.22 2.52
CA ASP A 290 -0.77 -22.93 3.79
C ASP A 290 0.15 -22.21 4.78
N PHE A 291 1.43 -22.59 4.84
CA PHE A 291 2.41 -21.91 5.68
C PHE A 291 2.86 -20.56 5.08
N TYR A 292 2.87 -20.42 3.75
CA TYR A 292 3.15 -19.16 3.08
C TYR A 292 2.17 -18.06 3.52
N ARG A 293 0.87 -18.37 3.58
CA ARG A 293 -0.16 -17.40 4.04
C ARG A 293 -0.11 -17.11 5.54
N LEU A 294 0.60 -17.93 6.31
CA LEU A 294 0.86 -17.74 7.74
C LEU A 294 2.22 -17.07 8.01
N GLY A 295 2.92 -16.61 6.98
CA GLY A 295 4.13 -15.80 7.13
C GLY A 295 5.44 -16.53 6.95
N LYS A 296 5.42 -17.79 6.47
CA LYS A 296 6.63 -18.56 6.15
C LYS A 296 7.32 -18.13 4.83
N GLN A 297 7.09 -16.92 4.38
CA GLN A 297 7.64 -16.38 3.12
C GLN A 297 9.11 -16.02 3.24
N ASN A 298 9.55 -15.78 4.47
CA ASN A 298 10.92 -15.46 4.86
C ASN A 298 11.25 -16.13 6.21
N ASP A 299 12.51 -16.06 6.61
CA ASP A 299 13.00 -16.69 7.84
C ASP A 299 12.72 -15.88 9.11
N LYS A 300 11.88 -14.84 9.04
CA LYS A 300 11.58 -13.98 10.20
C LYS A 300 10.34 -14.42 10.99
N THR A 301 9.56 -15.36 10.46
CA THR A 301 8.44 -15.98 11.17
C THR A 301 8.84 -17.37 11.62
N THR A 302 8.73 -17.61 12.94
CA THR A 302 9.03 -18.88 13.57
C THR A 302 7.75 -19.50 14.12
N PHE A 303 7.60 -20.81 13.95
CA PHE A 303 6.51 -21.60 14.48
C PHE A 303 7.01 -22.41 15.67
N GLU A 304 6.31 -22.32 16.80
CA GLU A 304 6.86 -22.74 18.10
C GLU A 304 6.09 -23.90 18.72
N ALA A 305 4.79 -24.01 18.43
CA ALA A 305 3.95 -25.03 19.05
C ALA A 305 2.95 -25.58 18.04
N PHE A 306 2.84 -26.91 18.04
CA PHE A 306 1.77 -27.70 17.47
C PHE A 306 1.09 -28.41 18.64
N GLU A 307 -0.05 -27.90 19.09
CA GLU A 307 -0.80 -28.48 20.20
C GLU A 307 -1.93 -29.35 19.64
N ASN A 308 -1.92 -30.65 19.94
CA ASN A 308 -3.04 -31.52 19.61
C ASN A 308 -4.32 -31.02 20.32
N ARG A 309 -5.37 -30.77 19.54
CA ARG A 309 -6.69 -30.35 20.05
C ARG A 309 -7.71 -31.48 20.01
N GLY A 310 -7.37 -32.60 19.39
CA GLY A 310 -8.21 -33.78 19.23
C GLY A 310 -8.83 -33.91 17.85
N LEU A 311 -9.60 -34.97 17.69
CA LEU A 311 -10.45 -35.29 16.56
C LEU A 311 -11.85 -34.75 16.80
N TYR A 312 -12.38 -34.01 15.82
CA TYR A 312 -13.73 -33.47 15.85
C TYR A 312 -14.56 -34.03 14.70
N ASN A 313 -15.85 -34.28 14.92
CA ASN A 313 -16.77 -34.67 13.86
C ASN A 313 -17.18 -33.46 12.98
N SER A 314 -17.97 -33.69 11.93
CA SER A 314 -18.44 -32.64 11.02
C SER A 314 -19.38 -31.61 11.67
N GLN A 315 -19.96 -31.93 12.83
CA GLN A 315 -20.75 -31.02 13.65
C GLN A 315 -19.88 -30.14 14.58
N GLY A 316 -18.57 -30.41 14.65
CA GLY A 316 -17.63 -29.70 15.53
C GLY A 316 -17.62 -30.23 16.98
N GLU A 317 -18.19 -31.41 17.22
CA GLU A 317 -18.14 -32.09 18.52
C GLU A 317 -16.87 -32.94 18.61
N MET A 318 -16.26 -32.97 19.79
CA MET A 318 -15.05 -33.78 20.03
C MET A 318 -15.41 -35.27 20.00
N ALA A 319 -14.80 -36.00 19.06
CA ALA A 319 -14.92 -37.45 18.94
C ALA A 319 -13.85 -38.17 19.75
N ASP A 320 -12.63 -37.64 19.75
CA ASP A 320 -11.50 -38.17 20.50
C ASP A 320 -10.55 -37.03 20.88
N ALA A 321 -10.12 -36.95 22.14
CA ALA A 321 -9.20 -35.91 22.59
C ALA A 321 -7.74 -36.19 22.20
N ASP A 322 -7.37 -37.46 21.99
CA ASP A 322 -6.01 -37.88 21.66
C ASP A 322 -6.01 -39.12 20.75
N PRO A 323 -6.40 -38.96 19.46
CA PRO A 323 -6.59 -40.07 18.55
C PRO A 323 -5.28 -40.80 18.24
N GLN A 324 -5.16 -42.04 18.72
CA GLN A 324 -3.93 -42.83 18.55
C GLN A 324 -3.74 -43.38 17.13
N PHE A 325 -4.80 -43.40 16.32
CA PHE A 325 -4.75 -43.91 14.94
C PHE A 325 -4.07 -42.94 13.96
N ILE A 326 -3.85 -41.68 14.34
CA ILE A 326 -3.23 -40.65 13.50
C ILE A 326 -2.10 -39.94 14.25
N SER A 327 -0.98 -39.70 13.57
CA SER A 327 0.09 -38.83 14.06
C SER A 327 0.58 -37.90 12.96
N LEU A 328 0.87 -36.66 13.32
CA LEU A 328 1.31 -35.60 12.41
C LEU A 328 2.75 -35.20 12.75
N SER A 329 3.59 -35.06 11.74
CA SER A 329 4.98 -34.64 11.90
C SER A 329 5.36 -33.63 10.82
N TYR A 330 5.76 -32.44 11.23
CA TYR A 330 6.07 -31.34 10.32
C TYR A 330 7.54 -31.29 9.99
N THR A 331 7.84 -31.07 8.70
CA THR A 331 9.20 -30.76 8.24
C THR A 331 9.17 -29.43 7.53
N THR A 332 10.03 -28.51 7.97
CA THR A 332 10.14 -27.17 7.40
C THR A 332 11.58 -26.94 6.95
N GLN A 333 11.77 -26.65 5.66
CA GLN A 333 13.07 -26.33 5.06
C GLN A 333 12.93 -25.08 4.20
N GLY A 334 13.51 -23.97 4.66
CA GLY A 334 13.31 -22.66 4.04
C GLY A 334 11.82 -22.31 3.96
N LYS A 335 11.32 -22.13 2.73
CA LYS A 335 9.90 -21.83 2.46
C LYS A 335 9.02 -23.07 2.39
N ASN A 336 9.61 -24.25 2.18
CA ASN A 336 8.84 -25.47 1.97
C ASN A 336 8.42 -26.04 3.33
N THR A 337 7.16 -26.43 3.43
CA THR A 337 6.63 -27.11 4.61
C THR A 337 5.83 -28.31 4.18
N THR A 338 6.17 -29.47 4.73
CA THR A 338 5.39 -30.70 4.54
C THR A 338 4.94 -31.24 5.89
N CYS A 339 3.82 -31.96 5.89
CA CYS A 339 3.38 -32.75 7.02
C CYS A 339 3.37 -34.23 6.61
N ASN A 340 4.12 -35.04 7.36
CA ASN A 340 4.04 -36.48 7.29
C ASN A 340 2.92 -36.95 8.22
N VAL A 341 1.88 -37.52 7.62
CA VAL A 341 0.75 -38.12 8.31
C VAL A 341 0.98 -39.62 8.37
N THR A 342 1.01 -40.18 9.57
CA THR A 342 0.97 -41.64 9.75
C THR A 342 -0.40 -42.03 10.27
N LEU A 343 -1.05 -42.95 9.57
CA LEU A 343 -2.33 -43.53 9.92
C LEU A 343 -2.11 -45.02 10.22
N LYS A 344 -2.57 -45.50 11.37
CA LYS A 344 -2.39 -46.89 11.80
C LYS A 344 -3.64 -47.41 12.45
N HIS A 345 -3.74 -48.73 12.55
CA HIS A 345 -4.78 -49.37 13.36
C HIS A 345 -4.77 -48.86 14.81
N ASP A 346 -5.96 -48.70 15.37
CA ASP A 346 -6.18 -48.46 16.79
C ASP A 346 -7.43 -49.23 17.26
N ALA A 347 -7.51 -49.50 18.57
CA ALA A 347 -8.66 -50.20 19.14
C ALA A 347 -9.95 -49.35 19.14
N THR A 348 -9.81 -48.02 19.06
CA THR A 348 -10.90 -47.04 19.14
C THR A 348 -11.03 -46.23 17.85
N ILE A 349 -11.17 -46.93 16.73
CA ILE A 349 -11.37 -46.28 15.42
C ILE A 349 -12.74 -45.59 15.37
N PRO A 350 -12.80 -44.33 14.89
CA PRO A 350 -14.06 -43.64 14.70
C PRO A 350 -14.98 -44.33 13.69
N ALA A 351 -16.28 -44.18 13.87
CA ALA A 351 -17.28 -44.68 12.92
C ALA A 351 -17.12 -44.05 11.52
N ILE A 352 -17.84 -44.60 10.54
CA ILE A 352 -17.91 -44.01 9.18
C ILE A 352 -18.42 -42.56 9.28
N GLY A 353 -17.68 -41.63 8.67
CA GLY A 353 -17.96 -40.21 8.75
C GLY A 353 -16.81 -39.31 8.31
N THR A 354 -17.05 -38.00 8.37
CA THR A 354 -16.01 -36.98 8.15
C THR A 354 -15.59 -36.40 9.49
N TYR A 355 -14.28 -36.35 9.69
CA TYR A 355 -13.64 -35.85 10.90
C TYR A 355 -12.57 -34.81 10.55
N HIS A 356 -12.21 -34.03 11.55
CA HIS A 356 -11.12 -33.06 11.49
C HIS A 356 -10.14 -33.37 12.62
N MET A 357 -8.93 -33.79 12.27
CA MET A 357 -7.81 -33.80 13.22
C MET A 357 -7.33 -32.37 13.35
N VAL A 358 -7.41 -31.81 14.55
CA VAL A 358 -7.14 -30.39 14.80
C VAL A 358 -5.84 -30.23 15.59
N GLU A 359 -4.91 -29.47 15.03
CA GLU A 359 -3.72 -29.00 15.74
C GLU A 359 -3.67 -27.48 15.76
N ARG A 360 -3.34 -26.92 16.93
CA ARG A 360 -3.13 -25.49 17.08
C ARG A 360 -1.69 -25.13 16.79
N LEU A 361 -1.51 -24.28 15.79
CA LEU A 361 -0.22 -23.72 15.40
C LEU A 361 -0.09 -22.30 15.94
N LYS A 362 0.95 -22.08 16.74
CA LYS A 362 1.36 -20.74 17.21
C LYS A 362 2.66 -20.31 16.55
N GLY A 363 2.70 -19.07 16.09
CA GLY A 363 3.86 -18.47 15.46
C GLY A 363 4.05 -17.01 15.82
N TYR A 364 5.31 -16.58 15.76
CA TYR A 364 5.72 -15.22 16.07
C TYR A 364 6.67 -14.69 15.02
N TRP A 365 6.68 -13.37 14.92
CA TRP A 365 7.67 -12.61 14.19
C TRP A 365 8.70 -12.07 15.19
N GLU A 366 9.98 -12.31 14.93
CA GLU A 366 11.05 -11.79 15.77
C GLU A 366 11.68 -10.54 15.16
N TYR A 367 11.81 -9.50 15.98
CA TYR A 367 12.52 -8.30 15.60
C TYR A 367 13.26 -7.75 16.81
N ASP A 368 14.58 -7.59 16.65
CA ASP A 368 15.46 -6.97 17.66
C ASP A 368 15.32 -7.67 19.03
N GLY A 369 15.42 -9.01 19.01
CA GLY A 369 15.32 -9.88 20.19
C GLY A 369 13.92 -9.98 20.83
N LYS A 370 12.92 -9.25 20.33
CA LYS A 370 11.53 -9.32 20.80
C LYS A 370 10.67 -10.18 19.89
N LYS A 371 9.91 -11.09 20.49
CA LYS A 371 8.92 -11.93 19.81
C LYS A 371 7.55 -11.25 19.82
N TYR A 372 6.93 -11.18 18.66
CA TYR A 372 5.59 -10.64 18.46
C TYR A 372 4.68 -11.75 17.93
N PRO A 373 3.64 -12.17 18.67
CA PRO A 373 2.68 -13.13 18.16
C PRO A 373 2.01 -12.62 16.88
N THR A 374 2.07 -13.40 15.81
CA THR A 374 1.45 -13.04 14.51
C THR A 374 0.57 -14.14 13.96
N VAL A 375 0.69 -15.36 14.50
CA VAL A 375 -0.08 -16.53 14.07
C VAL A 375 -0.61 -17.26 15.28
N CYS A 376 -1.92 -17.48 15.31
CA CYS A 376 -2.54 -18.50 16.15
C CYS A 376 -3.71 -19.09 15.36
N THR A 377 -3.48 -20.24 14.74
CA THR A 377 -4.41 -20.90 13.82
C THR A 377 -4.68 -22.34 14.21
N ASP A 378 -5.87 -22.83 13.91
CA ASP A 378 -6.18 -24.25 13.95
C ASP A 378 -5.98 -24.83 12.54
N LEU A 379 -5.04 -25.77 12.42
CA LEU A 379 -4.85 -26.64 11.25
C LEU A 379 -5.80 -27.83 11.39
N GLN A 380 -6.68 -28.03 10.42
CA GLN A 380 -7.75 -29.03 10.45
C GLN A 380 -7.59 -30.00 9.28
N PHE A 381 -6.96 -31.13 9.54
CA PHE A 381 -6.81 -32.20 8.54
C PHE A 381 -8.14 -32.93 8.40
N GLN A 382 -8.79 -32.76 7.26
CA GLN A 382 -10.06 -33.42 6.98
C GLN A 382 -9.82 -34.89 6.64
N ILE A 383 -10.35 -35.78 7.46
CA ILE A 383 -10.27 -37.23 7.31
C ILE A 383 -11.67 -37.73 6.97
N THR A 384 -11.78 -38.59 5.95
CA THR A 384 -13.07 -39.21 5.59
C THR A 384 -12.95 -40.71 5.73
N ILE A 385 -13.72 -41.30 6.65
CA ILE A 385 -13.81 -42.74 6.83
C ILE A 385 -15.08 -43.20 6.11
N LYS A 386 -14.93 -44.09 5.12
CA LYS A 386 -16.00 -44.58 4.25
C LYS A 386 -16.31 -46.05 4.49
#